data_AF-A0A3R7EFL7-F1
#
_entry.id   AF-A0A3R7EFL7-F1
#
_cell.length_a   1.000
_cell.length_b   1.000
_cell.length_c   1.000
_cell.angle_alpha   90.00
_cell.angle_beta   90.00
_cell.angle_gamma   90.00
#
_symmetry.space_group_name_H-M   'P 1'
#
loop_
_entity.id
_entity.type
_entity.pdbx_description
1 polymer ?
#
loop_
_entity_poly.entity_id
_entity_poly.type
_entity_poly.pdbx_seq_one_letter_code
_entity_poly.pdbx_strand_id
1 'polypeptide(L)'
;MNNTLFIHDRFAEFYKENASIIKPPSKISQREFGFFTFKKDIVIRHKGFLNVKDLRNYVKQIIPSHAYYSAAYYETPEESMEKKGWLGADLYFDIDADHIPTKCRKIHDTWKCKKCGFQGRGIAPAECPICSGRGFEERKWPCEICLESAKYEAIKLLDFLIDDFGFSHHEIQVSFSGHRGYHIQVESEKIRELDSSARKEIVDYITGTGLNPIYHGLQGTPRGRHVTSGPHMDEPGWRGRIARGTHEFLLSIRKEDLEDLSLKKKLIDEIISRREEILRSWEKEGPWSLIRGAGVETWKKIIGKAIESQSAIIDTVVTTDIHRLIRLPYTLHGKTGWLKTPIPAEKIEEFDPLSSAIAFKRGEATIYVEEAPEFRIGEETFGPYKNIKVELPLAAAIFLLCKDAAKVVD
;
A
#
# COMPACT_ATOMS: atom_id res chain seq x y z
N MET A 1 9.52 27.82 19.95
CA MET A 1 8.53 26.82 20.41
C MET A 1 8.98 25.40 20.00
N ASN A 2 8.72 24.34 20.78
CA ASN A 2 9.12 22.96 20.41
C ASN A 2 8.15 22.37 19.37
N ASN A 3 8.66 21.82 18.25
CA ASN A 3 7.85 21.15 17.22
C ASN A 3 6.85 20.16 17.79
N THR A 4 7.31 19.27 18.67
CA THR A 4 6.46 18.22 19.25
C THR A 4 5.30 18.82 20.04
N LEU A 5 5.53 19.92 20.77
CA LEU A 5 4.50 20.61 21.53
C LEU A 5 3.48 21.28 20.60
N PHE A 6 3.97 21.98 19.57
CA PHE A 6 3.08 22.63 18.60
C PHE A 6 2.19 21.61 17.86
N ILE A 7 2.77 20.51 17.37
CA ILE A 7 2.00 19.44 16.71
C ILE A 7 0.99 18.83 17.70
N HIS A 8 1.43 18.54 18.93
CA HIS A 8 0.56 18.01 19.98
C HIS A 8 -0.64 18.93 20.22
N ASP A 9 -0.43 20.24 20.36
CA ASP A 9 -1.49 21.20 20.65
C ASP A 9 -2.49 21.30 19.49
N ARG A 10 -2.00 21.25 18.25
CA ARG A 10 -2.86 21.19 17.05
C ARG A 10 -3.65 19.88 16.97
N PHE A 11 -3.05 18.75 17.33
CA PHE A 11 -3.76 17.47 17.43
C PHE A 11 -4.81 17.50 18.56
N ALA A 12 -4.51 18.13 19.69
CA ALA A 12 -5.42 18.27 20.82
C ALA A 12 -6.67 19.08 20.42
N GLU A 13 -6.45 20.21 19.74
CA GLU A 13 -7.51 21.03 19.17
C GLU A 13 -8.36 20.25 18.17
N PHE A 14 -7.72 19.54 17.23
CA PHE A 14 -8.42 18.69 16.27
C PHE A 14 -9.31 17.65 16.96
N TYR A 15 -8.78 16.87 17.91
CA TYR A 15 -9.56 15.83 18.57
C TYR A 15 -10.65 16.39 19.48
N LYS A 16 -10.42 17.55 20.12
CA LYS A 16 -11.45 18.23 20.91
C LYS A 16 -12.69 18.55 20.06
N GLU A 17 -12.49 19.01 18.84
CA GLU A 17 -13.55 19.43 17.93
C GLU A 17 -14.13 18.27 17.10
N ASN A 18 -13.28 17.31 16.70
CA ASN A 18 -13.61 16.33 15.66
C ASN A 18 -13.66 14.88 16.17
N ALA A 19 -13.46 14.57 17.46
CA ALA A 19 -13.55 13.18 17.92
C ALA A 19 -14.89 12.49 17.61
N SER A 20 -15.96 13.25 17.36
CA SER A 20 -17.27 12.72 16.94
C SER A 20 -17.23 11.96 15.61
N ILE A 21 -16.31 12.27 14.69
CA ILE A 21 -16.20 11.59 13.39
C ILE A 21 -15.46 10.25 13.47
N ILE A 22 -14.73 9.98 14.57
CA ILE A 22 -14.02 8.71 14.76
C ILE A 22 -15.02 7.56 14.67
N LYS A 23 -14.82 6.68 13.68
CA LYS A 23 -15.68 5.52 13.43
C LYS A 23 -15.21 4.36 14.32
N PRO A 24 -16.08 3.80 15.18
CA PRO A 24 -15.73 2.63 15.97
C PRO A 24 -15.62 1.40 15.07
N PRO A 25 -14.76 0.42 15.40
CA PRO A 25 -14.78 -0.87 14.75
C PRO A 25 -16.04 -1.66 15.12
N SER A 26 -16.37 -2.66 14.30
CA SER A 26 -17.37 -3.66 14.65
C SER A 26 -16.95 -4.43 15.91
N LYS A 27 -17.95 -4.85 16.70
CA LYS A 27 -17.77 -5.55 18.00
C LYS A 27 -16.73 -4.85 18.89
N ILE A 28 -16.87 -3.54 19.07
CA ILE A 28 -15.90 -2.68 19.79
C ILE A 28 -15.41 -3.26 21.13
N SER A 29 -16.30 -3.88 21.91
CA SER A 29 -15.98 -4.48 23.22
C SER A 29 -15.08 -5.70 23.14
N GLN A 30 -14.90 -6.28 21.96
CA GLN A 30 -14.03 -7.43 21.69
C GLN A 30 -12.70 -7.02 21.04
N ARG A 31 -12.44 -5.72 20.86
CA ARG A 31 -11.22 -5.22 20.19
C ARG A 31 -10.22 -4.71 21.22
N GLU A 32 -8.94 -5.03 21.02
CA GLU A 32 -7.86 -4.32 21.71
C GLU A 32 -7.62 -2.99 21.00
N PHE A 33 -7.31 -1.95 21.76
CA PHE A 33 -6.87 -0.65 21.28
C PHE A 33 -5.44 -0.36 21.69
N GLY A 34 -4.70 0.29 20.78
CA GLY A 34 -3.33 0.71 20.99
C GLY A 34 -3.14 2.18 20.59
N PHE A 35 -2.40 2.93 21.40
CA PHE A 35 -2.17 4.36 21.17
C PHE A 35 -0.71 4.73 21.37
N PHE A 36 -0.16 5.47 20.43
CA PHE A 36 1.15 6.11 20.55
C PHE A 36 0.93 7.54 21.01
N THR A 37 1.70 7.96 22.01
CA THR A 37 1.64 9.34 22.52
C THR A 37 2.73 10.20 21.88
N PHE A 38 2.70 11.52 22.13
CA PHE A 38 3.79 12.42 21.74
C PHE A 38 5.00 12.34 22.69
N LYS A 39 4.87 11.65 23.84
CA LYS A 39 6.01 11.32 24.70
C LYS A 39 6.73 10.11 24.10
N LYS A 40 8.02 10.28 23.80
CA LYS A 40 8.86 9.21 23.24
C LYS A 40 8.74 7.93 24.08
N ASP A 41 8.66 6.80 23.39
CA ASP A 41 8.65 5.44 23.95
C ASP A 41 7.42 5.03 24.77
N ILE A 42 6.38 5.87 24.86
CA ILE A 42 5.12 5.49 25.52
C ILE A 42 4.10 5.01 24.49
N VAL A 43 3.87 3.70 24.48
CA VAL A 43 2.79 3.03 23.74
C VAL A 43 1.81 2.45 24.74
N ILE A 44 0.56 2.89 24.66
CA ILE A 44 -0.55 2.36 25.44
C ILE A 44 -1.09 1.15 24.68
N ARG A 45 -1.17 -0.01 25.34
CA ARG A 45 -1.66 -1.29 24.80
C ARG A 45 -2.68 -1.89 25.77
N HIS A 46 -3.33 -2.98 25.36
CA HIS A 46 -4.27 -3.72 26.22
C HIS A 46 -5.42 -2.84 26.75
N LYS A 47 -5.99 -2.02 25.87
CA LYS A 47 -7.18 -1.21 26.18
C LYS A 47 -8.40 -1.74 25.47
N GLY A 48 -9.53 -1.79 26.15
CA GLY A 48 -10.83 -2.13 25.61
C GLY A 48 -11.81 -1.00 25.82
N PHE A 49 -12.86 -0.93 24.99
CA PHE A 49 -13.94 0.02 25.16
C PHE A 49 -15.28 -0.67 24.96
N LEU A 50 -16.23 -0.45 25.87
CA LEU A 50 -17.58 -1.01 25.74
C LEU A 50 -18.40 -0.27 24.67
N ASN A 51 -18.12 1.02 24.45
CA ASN A 51 -18.87 1.85 23.52
C ASN A 51 -18.00 2.96 22.91
N VAL A 52 -18.51 3.54 21.83
CA VAL A 52 -17.82 4.59 21.06
C VAL A 52 -17.63 5.89 21.84
N LYS A 53 -18.54 6.22 22.78
CA LYS A 53 -18.45 7.46 23.56
C LYS A 53 -17.20 7.45 24.44
N ASP A 54 -16.92 6.31 25.08
CA ASP A 54 -15.74 6.14 25.93
C ASP A 54 -14.44 6.17 25.11
N LEU A 55 -14.41 5.49 23.96
CA LEU A 55 -13.28 5.56 23.02
C LEU A 55 -12.98 7.02 22.61
N ARG A 56 -14.00 7.76 22.17
CA ARG A 56 -13.84 9.16 21.73
C ARG A 56 -13.42 10.08 22.87
N ASN A 57 -13.93 9.85 24.08
CA ASN A 57 -13.50 10.59 25.27
C ASN A 57 -12.04 10.30 25.61
N TYR A 58 -11.62 9.05 25.53
CA TYR A 58 -10.25 8.65 25.79
C TYR A 58 -9.28 9.29 24.79
N VAL A 59 -9.60 9.26 23.48
CA VAL A 59 -8.78 9.89 22.44
C VAL A 59 -8.59 11.40 22.71
N LYS A 60 -9.63 12.11 23.15
CA LYS A 60 -9.53 13.53 23.55
C LYS A 60 -8.62 13.76 24.75
N GLN A 61 -8.54 12.81 25.67
CA GLN A 61 -7.71 12.92 26.88
C GLN A 61 -6.24 12.63 26.60
N ILE A 62 -5.95 11.58 25.84
CA ILE A 62 -4.57 11.13 25.61
C ILE A 62 -3.90 11.76 24.39
N ILE A 63 -4.68 12.34 23.47
CA ILE A 63 -4.20 13.07 22.28
C ILE A 63 -3.14 12.25 21.52
N PRO A 64 -3.54 11.11 20.93
CA PRO A 64 -2.59 10.18 20.36
C PRO A 64 -1.96 10.74 19.09
N SER A 65 -0.65 10.52 18.93
CA SER A 65 0.05 10.72 17.65
C SER A 65 -0.36 9.64 16.64
N HIS A 66 -0.71 8.44 17.13
CA HIS A 66 -1.29 7.37 16.35
C HIS A 66 -2.29 6.55 17.19
N ALA A 67 -3.42 6.18 16.60
CA ALA A 67 -4.42 5.31 17.22
C ALA A 67 -4.68 4.07 16.37
N TYR A 68 -4.81 2.92 17.03
CA TYR A 68 -5.02 1.62 16.42
C TYR A 68 -6.03 0.79 17.21
N TYR A 69 -6.58 -0.22 16.55
CA TYR A 69 -7.36 -1.29 17.16
C TYR A 69 -6.97 -2.63 16.54
N SER A 70 -7.25 -3.76 17.18
CA SER A 70 -6.88 -5.07 16.66
C SER A 70 -7.78 -5.52 15.50
N ALA A 71 -7.19 -6.10 14.46
CA ALA A 71 -7.92 -6.91 13.48
C ALA A 71 -8.55 -8.15 14.16
N ALA A 72 -7.94 -8.62 15.24
CA ALA A 72 -8.45 -9.68 16.10
C ALA A 72 -9.64 -9.26 16.97
N TYR A 73 -10.45 -10.25 17.31
CA TYR A 73 -11.48 -10.22 18.34
C TYR A 73 -11.01 -11.05 19.53
N TYR A 74 -11.34 -10.59 20.74
CA TYR A 74 -10.95 -11.22 22.00
C TYR A 74 -12.14 -11.27 22.97
N GLU A 75 -12.15 -12.27 23.85
CA GLU A 75 -13.08 -12.33 24.98
C GLU A 75 -12.77 -11.23 25.99
N THR A 76 -11.49 -11.07 26.33
CA THR A 76 -11.01 -10.06 27.29
C THR A 76 -9.86 -9.25 26.68
N PRO A 77 -10.14 -8.18 25.91
CA PRO A 77 -9.13 -7.45 25.14
C PRO A 77 -8.03 -6.77 25.97
N GLU A 78 -8.30 -6.53 27.25
CA GLU A 78 -7.41 -5.84 28.20
C GLU A 78 -6.40 -6.77 28.89
N GLU A 79 -6.53 -8.08 28.73
CA GLU A 79 -5.62 -9.05 29.36
C GLU A 79 -4.29 -9.22 28.60
N SER A 80 -3.37 -10.01 29.16
CA SER A 80 -2.18 -10.45 28.43
C SER A 80 -2.56 -11.39 27.28
N MET A 81 -1.72 -11.49 26.24
CA MET A 81 -2.05 -12.23 25.01
C MET A 81 -2.54 -13.66 25.25
N GLU A 82 -1.91 -14.39 26.18
CA GLU A 82 -2.27 -15.77 26.54
C GLU A 82 -3.67 -15.89 27.19
N LYS A 83 -4.14 -14.81 27.82
CA LYS A 83 -5.39 -14.75 28.58
C LYS A 83 -6.52 -14.01 27.86
N LYS A 84 -6.25 -13.42 26.69
CA LYS A 84 -7.26 -12.63 25.96
C LYS A 84 -8.44 -13.46 25.46
N GLY A 85 -8.23 -14.76 25.20
CA GLY A 85 -9.20 -15.63 24.52
C GLY A 85 -9.45 -15.14 23.09
N TRP A 86 -8.60 -15.55 22.13
CA TRP A 86 -8.76 -15.15 20.72
C TRP A 86 -10.02 -15.76 20.11
N LEU A 87 -10.86 -14.93 19.50
CA LEU A 87 -12.16 -15.30 18.93
C LEU A 87 -12.16 -15.29 17.39
N GLY A 88 -10.99 -15.04 16.78
CA GLY A 88 -10.86 -14.85 15.35
C GLY A 88 -10.32 -13.47 14.96
N ALA A 89 -10.12 -13.21 13.68
CA ALA A 89 -9.63 -11.94 13.16
C ALA A 89 -10.17 -11.61 11.77
N ASP A 90 -10.37 -10.32 11.49
CA ASP A 90 -10.61 -9.84 10.13
C ASP A 90 -9.40 -10.13 9.24
N LEU A 91 -9.60 -10.19 7.92
CA LEU A 91 -8.49 -10.18 6.98
C LEU A 91 -8.12 -8.73 6.66
N TYR A 92 -6.85 -8.41 6.77
CA TYR A 92 -6.38 -7.03 6.63
C TYR A 92 -5.16 -6.98 5.71
N PHE A 93 -5.23 -6.11 4.71
CA PHE A 93 -4.18 -5.90 3.73
C PHE A 93 -3.65 -4.48 3.87
N ASP A 94 -2.34 -4.34 3.72
CA ASP A 94 -1.65 -3.04 3.71
C ASP A 94 -0.84 -2.92 2.42
N ILE A 95 -1.03 -1.80 1.74
CA ILE A 95 -0.39 -1.47 0.48
C ILE A 95 0.38 -0.18 0.71
N ASP A 96 1.70 -0.31 0.95
CA ASP A 96 2.59 0.84 1.13
C ASP A 96 3.28 1.18 -0.20
N ALA A 97 3.21 2.44 -0.62
CA ALA A 97 3.93 2.93 -1.79
C ALA A 97 5.45 2.67 -1.71
N ASP A 98 6.01 2.49 -0.52
CA ASP A 98 7.42 2.08 -0.33
C ASP A 98 7.76 0.72 -0.95
N HIS A 99 6.77 -0.18 -1.09
CA HIS A 99 6.96 -1.49 -1.73
C HIS A 99 6.77 -1.44 -3.26
N ILE A 100 6.27 -0.32 -3.80
CA ILE A 100 5.91 -0.19 -5.22
C ILE A 100 6.96 0.64 -5.95
N PRO A 101 7.76 0.05 -6.87
CA PRO A 101 8.82 0.77 -7.55
C PRO A 101 8.29 1.94 -8.38
N THR A 102 8.71 3.17 -8.05
CA THR A 102 8.34 4.38 -8.78
C THR A 102 9.58 5.21 -9.13
N LYS A 103 9.59 5.82 -10.33
CA LYS A 103 10.72 6.64 -10.80
C LYS A 103 10.88 7.93 -9.99
N CYS A 104 9.79 8.45 -9.43
CA CYS A 104 9.77 9.70 -8.67
C CYS A 104 10.58 9.66 -7.37
N ARG A 105 10.88 8.47 -6.81
CA ARG A 105 11.71 8.35 -5.59
C ARG A 105 13.06 9.07 -5.71
N LYS A 106 13.67 9.08 -6.89
CA LYS A 106 14.94 9.79 -7.15
C LYS A 106 14.82 11.32 -7.05
N ILE A 107 13.59 11.84 -7.12
CA ILE A 107 13.29 13.27 -7.04
C ILE A 107 13.14 13.68 -5.58
N HIS A 108 12.34 12.94 -4.81
CA HIS A 108 11.87 13.37 -3.49
C HIS A 108 12.49 12.64 -2.30
N ASP A 109 12.93 11.38 -2.45
CA ASP A 109 13.55 10.65 -1.34
C ASP A 109 15.02 11.01 -1.23
N THR A 110 15.49 11.15 0.00
CA THR A 110 16.90 11.41 0.30
C THR A 110 17.41 10.44 1.36
N TRP A 111 18.72 10.19 1.32
CA TRP A 111 19.40 9.40 2.33
C TRP A 111 20.74 10.03 2.69
N LYS A 112 21.16 9.84 3.94
CA LYS A 112 22.43 10.30 4.48
C LYS A 112 23.15 9.15 5.16
N CYS A 113 24.40 8.90 4.81
CA CYS A 113 25.23 7.92 5.49
C CYS A 113 25.50 8.38 6.93
N LYS A 114 25.15 7.54 7.90
CA LYS A 114 25.38 7.82 9.34
C LYS A 114 26.86 7.87 9.72
N LYS A 115 27.74 7.25 8.92
CA LYS A 115 29.19 7.16 9.20
C LYS A 115 29.97 8.36 8.67
N CYS A 116 29.82 8.71 7.39
CA CYS A 116 30.60 9.79 6.76
C CYS A 116 29.78 11.01 6.35
N GLY A 117 28.45 10.98 6.53
CA GLY A 117 27.57 12.10 6.18
C GLY A 117 27.30 12.25 4.69
N PHE A 118 27.84 11.40 3.81
CA PHE A 118 27.56 11.43 2.37
C PHE A 118 26.07 11.28 2.10
N GLN A 119 25.54 12.12 1.21
CA GLN A 119 24.11 12.19 0.89
C GLN A 119 23.85 11.75 -0.54
N GLY A 120 22.66 11.18 -0.75
CA GLY A 120 22.15 10.85 -2.07
C GLY A 120 20.63 10.93 -2.13
N ARG A 121 20.08 10.70 -3.33
CA ARG A 121 18.64 10.67 -3.58
C ARG A 121 18.17 9.29 -4.00
N GLY A 122 16.87 9.03 -3.83
CA GLY A 122 16.23 7.76 -4.14
C GLY A 122 16.44 6.71 -3.05
N ILE A 123 16.46 5.44 -3.45
CA ILE A 123 16.63 4.31 -2.54
C ILE A 123 18.05 4.30 -1.99
N ALA A 124 18.19 4.16 -0.67
CA ALA A 124 19.50 4.03 -0.04
C ALA A 124 20.22 2.78 -0.57
N PRO A 125 21.51 2.88 -0.97
CA PRO A 125 22.27 1.73 -1.43
C PRO A 125 22.53 0.76 -0.27
N ALA A 126 22.84 -0.50 -0.58
CA ALA A 126 23.19 -1.49 0.43
C ALA A 126 24.45 -1.09 1.23
N GLU A 127 25.41 -0.42 0.58
CA GLU A 127 26.62 0.10 1.19
C GLU A 127 26.93 1.51 0.69
N CYS A 128 27.49 2.36 1.56
CA CYS A 128 27.84 3.72 1.21
C CYS A 128 28.98 3.73 0.19
N PRO A 129 28.84 4.42 -0.95
CA PRO A 129 29.87 4.41 -2.02
C PRO A 129 31.19 5.08 -1.60
N ILE A 130 31.20 5.84 -0.50
CA ILE A 130 32.39 6.57 -0.01
C ILE A 130 33.10 5.84 1.13
N CYS A 131 32.37 5.16 2.02
CA CYS A 131 32.96 4.62 3.26
C CYS A 131 32.55 3.17 3.59
N SER A 132 31.79 2.53 2.69
CA SER A 132 31.23 1.18 2.82
C SER A 132 30.37 0.97 4.09
N GLY A 133 29.94 2.05 4.74
CA GLY A 133 29.01 2.00 5.86
C GLY A 133 27.61 1.55 5.40
N ARG A 134 26.92 0.77 6.23
CA ARG A 134 25.57 0.24 5.96
C ARG A 134 24.44 1.01 6.66
N GLY A 135 24.80 1.95 7.52
CA GLY A 135 23.83 2.76 8.28
C GLY A 135 23.44 4.02 7.52
N PHE A 136 22.15 4.14 7.20
CA PHE A 136 21.58 5.32 6.56
C PHE A 136 20.48 5.95 7.43
N GLU A 137 20.38 7.28 7.33
CA GLU A 137 19.21 8.05 7.71
C GLU A 137 18.44 8.35 6.43
N GLU A 138 17.21 7.89 6.32
CA GLU A 138 16.37 8.06 5.13
C GLU A 138 15.23 9.04 5.42
N ARG A 139 15.00 9.96 4.49
CA ARG A 139 13.83 10.84 4.48
C ARG A 139 13.01 10.52 3.23
N LYS A 140 11.89 9.84 3.47
CA LYS A 140 10.94 9.46 2.42
C LYS A 140 9.81 10.46 2.31
N TRP A 141 9.29 10.67 1.11
CA TRP A 141 8.25 11.66 0.84
C TRP A 141 7.04 11.06 0.13
N PRO A 142 5.79 11.26 0.62
CA PRO A 142 4.62 10.93 -0.18
C PRO A 142 4.48 11.92 -1.34
N CYS A 143 4.29 11.42 -2.55
CA CYS A 143 3.94 12.23 -3.71
C CYS A 143 2.76 11.60 -4.46
N GLU A 144 2.14 12.38 -5.34
CA GLU A 144 1.00 11.96 -6.14
C GLU A 144 1.28 10.66 -6.91
N ILE A 145 2.41 10.57 -7.61
CA ILE A 145 2.79 9.38 -8.37
C ILE A 145 2.86 8.13 -7.47
N CYS A 146 3.47 8.24 -6.29
CA CYS A 146 3.57 7.15 -5.33
C CYS A 146 2.19 6.73 -4.80
N LEU A 147 1.34 7.70 -4.47
CA LEU A 147 0.01 7.45 -3.92
C LEU A 147 -0.94 6.86 -4.98
N GLU A 148 -0.88 7.33 -6.22
CA GLU A 148 -1.62 6.77 -7.35
C GLU A 148 -1.16 5.34 -7.67
N SER A 149 0.15 5.07 -7.59
CA SER A 149 0.66 3.70 -7.75
C SER A 149 0.14 2.76 -6.66
N ALA A 150 0.09 3.21 -5.40
CA ALA A 150 -0.52 2.44 -4.31
C ALA A 150 -2.04 2.27 -4.48
N LYS A 151 -2.72 3.26 -5.04
CA LYS A 151 -4.16 3.19 -5.35
C LYS A 151 -4.43 2.13 -6.42
N TYR A 152 -3.59 2.07 -7.45
CA TYR A 152 -3.67 1.05 -8.50
C TYR A 152 -3.50 -0.37 -7.94
N GLU A 153 -2.53 -0.59 -7.05
CA GLU A 153 -2.39 -1.89 -6.37
C GLU A 153 -3.59 -2.22 -5.46
N ALA A 154 -4.22 -1.21 -4.86
CA ALA A 154 -5.43 -1.40 -4.07
C ALA A 154 -6.63 -1.80 -4.93
N ILE A 155 -6.79 -1.22 -6.12
CA ILE A 155 -7.82 -1.61 -7.08
C ILE A 155 -7.61 -3.06 -7.52
N LYS A 156 -6.38 -3.45 -7.90
CA LYS A 156 -6.08 -4.85 -8.23
C LYS A 156 -6.44 -5.81 -7.10
N LEU A 157 -6.14 -5.45 -5.85
CA LEU A 157 -6.51 -6.25 -4.69
C LEU A 157 -8.04 -6.36 -4.56
N LEU A 158 -8.79 -5.28 -4.80
CA LEU A 158 -10.26 -5.33 -4.77
C LEU A 158 -10.81 -6.30 -5.83
N ASP A 159 -10.26 -6.32 -7.04
CA ASP A 159 -10.64 -7.28 -8.08
C ASP A 159 -10.45 -8.73 -7.61
N PHE A 160 -9.34 -9.05 -6.92
CA PHE A 160 -9.14 -10.38 -6.35
C PHE A 160 -10.20 -10.70 -5.28
N LEU A 161 -10.47 -9.76 -4.37
CA LEU A 161 -11.43 -9.96 -3.29
C LEU A 161 -12.86 -10.14 -3.80
N ILE A 162 -13.25 -9.40 -4.83
CA ILE A 162 -14.61 -9.39 -5.36
C ILE A 162 -14.79 -10.51 -6.39
N ASP A 163 -13.96 -10.57 -7.43
CA ASP A 163 -14.19 -11.47 -8.57
C ASP A 163 -13.76 -12.90 -8.27
N ASP A 164 -12.64 -13.07 -7.55
CA ASP A 164 -12.05 -14.39 -7.33
C ASP A 164 -12.54 -15.00 -6.00
N PHE A 165 -12.58 -14.20 -4.93
CA PHE A 165 -13.02 -14.67 -3.60
C PHE A 165 -14.52 -14.45 -3.34
N GLY A 166 -15.22 -13.66 -4.16
CA GLY A 166 -16.67 -13.47 -4.06
C GLY A 166 -17.11 -12.64 -2.86
N PHE A 167 -16.23 -11.83 -2.27
CA PHE A 167 -16.62 -10.89 -1.22
C PHE A 167 -17.47 -9.78 -1.79
N SER A 168 -18.49 -9.40 -1.03
CA SER A 168 -19.33 -8.26 -1.37
C SER A 168 -18.68 -6.94 -0.94
N HIS A 169 -19.09 -5.84 -1.58
CA HIS A 169 -18.62 -4.50 -1.24
C HIS A 169 -18.92 -4.10 0.22
N HIS A 170 -19.94 -4.67 0.87
CA HIS A 170 -20.27 -4.37 2.26
C HIS A 170 -19.38 -5.10 3.28
N GLU A 171 -18.75 -6.21 2.88
CA GLU A 171 -17.76 -6.92 3.70
C GLU A 171 -16.38 -6.25 3.62
N ILE A 172 -16.17 -5.40 2.61
CA ILE A 172 -14.87 -4.76 2.33
C ILE A 172 -14.88 -3.30 2.79
N GLN A 173 -13.90 -2.93 3.62
CA GLN A 173 -13.66 -1.56 4.05
C GLN A 173 -12.31 -1.09 3.51
N VAL A 174 -12.36 -0.10 2.62
CA VAL A 174 -11.17 0.54 2.05
C VAL A 174 -10.87 1.81 2.82
N SER A 175 -9.58 2.12 3.01
CA SER A 175 -9.17 3.39 3.59
C SER A 175 -7.80 3.83 3.10
N PHE A 176 -7.63 5.14 2.94
CA PHE A 176 -6.30 5.72 2.90
C PHE A 176 -5.66 5.67 4.29
N SER A 177 -4.42 5.22 4.38
CA SER A 177 -3.68 5.01 5.65
C SER A 177 -3.40 6.29 6.45
N GLY A 178 -3.54 7.46 5.82
CA GLY A 178 -3.10 8.74 6.34
C GLY A 178 -1.61 9.02 6.08
N HIS A 179 -0.91 8.18 5.31
CA HIS A 179 0.51 8.39 5.00
C HIS A 179 0.85 8.10 3.54
N ARG A 180 1.12 6.83 3.18
CA ARG A 180 1.72 6.48 1.87
C ARG A 180 1.00 5.34 1.15
N GLY A 181 -0.17 4.97 1.64
CA GLY A 181 -0.73 3.68 1.27
C GLY A 181 -2.19 3.56 1.57
N TYR A 182 -2.75 2.42 1.17
CA TYR A 182 -4.14 2.06 1.39
C TYR A 182 -4.21 0.81 2.26
N HIS A 183 -5.29 0.72 3.02
CA HIS A 183 -5.63 -0.47 3.77
C HIS A 183 -6.97 -1.00 3.30
N ILE A 184 -7.04 -2.31 3.15
CA ILE A 184 -8.27 -3.01 2.80
C ILE A 184 -8.55 -4.04 3.90
N GLN A 185 -9.70 -3.93 4.53
CA GLN A 185 -10.15 -4.81 5.60
C GLN A 185 -11.37 -5.59 5.14
N VAL A 186 -11.36 -6.90 5.29
CA VAL A 186 -12.50 -7.77 5.01
C VAL A 186 -13.06 -8.27 6.33
N GLU A 187 -14.27 -7.83 6.66
CA GLU A 187 -15.01 -8.26 7.84
C GLU A 187 -16.07 -9.29 7.42
N SER A 188 -15.78 -10.57 7.61
CA SER A 188 -16.74 -11.65 7.33
C SER A 188 -16.56 -12.80 8.30
N GLU A 189 -17.68 -13.34 8.80
CA GLU A 189 -17.64 -14.44 9.78
C GLU A 189 -17.02 -15.72 9.18
N LYS A 190 -17.16 -15.89 7.85
CA LYS A 190 -16.66 -17.06 7.10
C LYS A 190 -15.14 -17.22 7.12
N ILE A 191 -14.41 -16.12 7.29
CA ILE A 191 -12.93 -16.10 7.27
C ILE A 191 -12.32 -15.77 8.63
N ARG A 192 -13.15 -15.57 9.66
CA ARG A 192 -12.70 -15.06 10.94
C ARG A 192 -11.75 -16.03 11.64
N GLU A 193 -11.95 -17.33 11.44
CA GLU A 193 -11.17 -18.40 12.05
C GLU A 193 -9.91 -18.78 11.26
N LEU A 194 -9.67 -18.18 10.09
CA LEU A 194 -8.47 -18.47 9.30
C LEU A 194 -7.22 -18.18 10.12
N ASP A 195 -6.36 -19.18 10.24
CA ASP A 195 -5.06 -19.05 10.88
C ASP A 195 -4.03 -18.37 9.96
N SER A 196 -2.82 -18.21 10.46
CA SER A 196 -1.73 -17.57 9.71
C SER A 196 -1.36 -18.33 8.43
N SER A 197 -1.46 -19.67 8.45
CA SER A 197 -1.12 -20.52 7.29
C SER A 197 -2.17 -20.41 6.19
N ALA A 198 -3.47 -20.46 6.54
CA ALA A 198 -4.53 -20.27 5.58
C ALA A 198 -4.52 -18.86 4.96
N ARG A 199 -4.18 -17.83 5.77
CA ARG A 199 -3.97 -16.47 5.27
C ARG A 199 -2.76 -16.37 4.35
N LYS A 200 -1.71 -17.16 4.57
CA LYS A 200 -0.55 -17.23 3.68
C LYS A 200 -0.94 -17.75 2.30
N GLU A 201 -1.83 -18.74 2.21
CA GLU A 201 -2.34 -19.22 0.92
C GLU A 201 -3.12 -18.14 0.17
N ILE A 202 -3.91 -17.32 0.87
CA ILE A 202 -4.59 -16.16 0.26
C ILE A 202 -3.57 -15.15 -0.27
N VAL A 203 -2.53 -14.85 0.51
CA VAL A 203 -1.42 -14.00 0.09
C VAL A 203 -0.73 -14.56 -1.15
N ASP A 204 -0.45 -15.86 -1.19
CA ASP A 204 0.22 -16.50 -2.34
C ASP A 204 -0.64 -16.48 -3.59
N TYR A 205 -1.95 -16.66 -3.45
CA TYR A 205 -2.89 -16.48 -4.55
C TYR A 205 -2.87 -15.05 -5.11
N ILE A 206 -2.97 -14.03 -4.24
CA ILE A 206 -3.02 -12.61 -4.65
C ILE A 206 -1.70 -12.15 -5.29
N THR A 207 -0.58 -12.61 -4.74
CA THR A 207 0.77 -12.28 -5.22
C THR A 207 1.22 -13.13 -6.42
N GLY A 208 0.43 -14.14 -6.79
CA GLY A 208 0.77 -15.09 -7.83
C GLY A 208 1.98 -15.98 -7.51
N THR A 209 2.33 -16.10 -6.23
CA THR A 209 3.49 -16.88 -5.77
C THR A 209 3.27 -18.37 -6.06
N GLY A 210 4.24 -19.01 -6.70
CA GLY A 210 4.20 -20.44 -7.00
C GLY A 210 3.28 -20.84 -8.16
N LEU A 211 2.67 -19.88 -8.86
CA LEU A 211 1.84 -20.17 -10.03
C LEU A 211 2.63 -20.85 -11.14
N ASN A 212 2.09 -21.96 -11.64
CA ASN A 212 2.63 -22.66 -12.80
C ASN A 212 1.63 -22.60 -13.95
N PRO A 213 1.94 -21.89 -15.07
CA PRO A 213 1.01 -21.71 -16.18
C PRO A 213 0.42 -23.01 -16.76
N ILE A 214 1.12 -24.14 -16.60
CA ILE A 214 0.63 -25.46 -17.05
C ILE A 214 -0.66 -25.84 -16.33
N TYR A 215 -0.74 -25.60 -15.02
CA TYR A 215 -1.96 -25.86 -14.23
C TYR A 215 -3.08 -24.85 -14.53
N HIS A 216 -2.76 -23.77 -15.24
CA HIS A 216 -3.69 -22.72 -15.66
C HIS A 216 -3.95 -22.75 -17.18
N GLY A 217 -3.86 -23.92 -17.80
CA GLY A 217 -4.34 -24.15 -19.16
C GLY A 217 -3.29 -24.02 -20.27
N LEU A 218 -2.03 -23.66 -19.95
CA LEU A 218 -0.95 -23.68 -20.93
C LEU A 218 -0.56 -25.14 -21.24
N GLN A 219 -1.03 -25.65 -22.38
CA GLN A 219 -0.75 -27.02 -22.81
C GLN A 219 0.21 -27.04 -23.98
N GLY A 220 1.07 -28.05 -24.04
CA GLY A 220 1.99 -28.22 -25.15
C GLY A 220 2.27 -29.68 -25.45
N THR A 221 3.00 -29.89 -26.54
CA THR A 221 3.45 -31.23 -26.98
C THR A 221 4.26 -31.95 -25.88
N PRO A 222 4.41 -33.28 -25.91
CA PRO A 222 5.08 -34.06 -24.85
C PRO A 222 6.52 -33.64 -24.50
N ARG A 223 7.22 -32.90 -25.39
CA ARG A 223 8.56 -32.35 -25.15
C ARG A 223 8.56 -30.83 -24.91
N GLY A 224 7.40 -30.20 -24.77
CA GLY A 224 7.21 -28.77 -24.52
C GLY A 224 7.71 -27.85 -25.64
N ARG A 225 8.02 -28.39 -26.84
CA ARG A 225 8.59 -27.61 -27.95
C ARG A 225 7.59 -26.69 -28.64
N HIS A 226 6.31 -27.05 -28.61
CA HIS A 226 5.21 -26.28 -29.12
C HIS A 226 4.08 -26.26 -28.08
N VAL A 227 3.45 -25.11 -27.93
CA VAL A 227 2.21 -24.92 -27.17
C VAL A 227 1.03 -25.13 -28.11
N THR A 228 0.01 -25.83 -27.64
CA THR A 228 -1.18 -26.20 -28.41
C THR A 228 -2.39 -25.36 -28.02
N SER A 229 -2.46 -24.95 -26.76
CA SER A 229 -3.55 -24.11 -26.23
C SER A 229 -3.09 -23.38 -24.97
N GLY A 230 -3.87 -22.39 -24.57
CA GLY A 230 -3.66 -21.58 -23.37
C GLY A 230 -4.97 -20.95 -22.91
N PRO A 231 -4.95 -20.18 -21.81
CA PRO A 231 -6.14 -19.56 -21.29
C PRO A 231 -6.67 -18.43 -22.18
N HIS A 232 -7.96 -18.14 -22.06
CA HIS A 232 -8.65 -17.05 -22.74
C HIS A 232 -8.96 -15.89 -21.78
N MET A 233 -9.21 -14.69 -22.33
CA MET A 233 -9.33 -13.45 -21.54
C MET A 233 -10.60 -13.32 -20.72
N ASP A 234 -11.67 -13.99 -21.12
CA ASP A 234 -12.97 -14.01 -20.44
C ASP A 234 -13.03 -15.04 -19.31
N GLU A 235 -11.99 -15.86 -19.16
CA GLU A 235 -11.92 -16.84 -18.09
C GLU A 235 -11.76 -16.17 -16.72
N PRO A 236 -12.29 -16.75 -15.64
CA PRO A 236 -12.16 -16.21 -14.29
C PRO A 236 -10.77 -16.49 -13.68
N GLY A 237 -10.47 -15.78 -12.59
CA GLY A 237 -9.26 -15.97 -11.78
C GLY A 237 -7.96 -15.90 -12.58
N TRP A 238 -6.96 -16.67 -12.14
CA TRP A 238 -5.63 -16.63 -12.75
C TRP A 238 -5.55 -17.04 -14.22
N ARG A 239 -6.51 -17.82 -14.73
CA ARG A 239 -6.53 -18.17 -16.17
C ARG A 239 -6.77 -16.91 -17.01
N GLY A 240 -7.84 -16.17 -16.69
CA GLY A 240 -8.11 -14.88 -17.34
C GLY A 240 -7.04 -13.83 -17.08
N ARG A 241 -6.57 -13.70 -15.83
CA ARG A 241 -5.50 -12.74 -15.49
C ARG A 241 -4.22 -13.02 -16.29
N ILE A 242 -3.82 -14.29 -16.43
CA ILE A 242 -2.68 -14.67 -17.29
C ILE A 242 -2.92 -14.23 -18.75
N ALA A 243 -4.10 -14.49 -19.30
CA ALA A 243 -4.41 -14.12 -20.69
C ALA A 243 -4.42 -12.59 -20.88
N ARG A 244 -5.11 -11.84 -20.02
CA ARG A 244 -5.19 -10.37 -20.05
C ARG A 244 -3.81 -9.72 -19.86
N GLY A 245 -3.07 -10.14 -18.83
CA GLY A 245 -1.71 -9.65 -18.58
C GLY A 245 -0.74 -9.98 -19.70
N THR A 246 -0.87 -11.16 -20.33
CA THR A 246 -0.04 -11.52 -21.50
C THR A 246 -0.34 -10.61 -22.68
N HIS A 247 -1.62 -10.33 -22.94
CA HIS A 247 -2.02 -9.41 -23.99
C HIS A 247 -1.54 -7.98 -23.73
N GLU A 248 -1.72 -7.44 -22.52
CA GLU A 248 -1.20 -6.12 -22.12
C GLU A 248 0.32 -6.02 -22.30
N PHE A 249 1.04 -7.06 -21.86
CA PHE A 249 2.48 -7.13 -22.02
C PHE A 249 2.86 -7.07 -23.50
N LEU A 250 2.26 -7.92 -24.35
CA LEU A 250 2.54 -7.94 -25.80
C LEU A 250 2.09 -6.66 -26.52
N LEU A 251 1.05 -5.98 -26.04
CA LEU A 251 0.57 -4.71 -26.60
C LEU A 251 1.63 -3.61 -26.44
N SER A 252 2.12 -3.44 -25.22
CA SER A 252 3.11 -2.41 -24.86
C SER A 252 4.57 -2.82 -25.06
N ILE A 253 4.82 -4.05 -25.55
CA ILE A 253 6.16 -4.64 -25.52
C ILE A 253 7.19 -3.85 -26.33
N ARG A 254 8.40 -3.72 -25.81
CA ARG A 254 9.55 -3.24 -26.57
C ARG A 254 10.53 -4.37 -26.78
N LYS A 255 11.50 -4.17 -27.68
CA LYS A 255 12.48 -5.20 -28.01
C LYS A 255 13.32 -5.56 -26.79
N GLU A 256 13.69 -4.56 -26.01
CA GLU A 256 14.49 -4.68 -24.79
C GLU A 256 13.78 -5.54 -23.74
N ASP A 257 12.45 -5.41 -23.62
CA ASP A 257 11.66 -6.17 -22.64
C ASP A 257 11.68 -7.69 -22.96
N LEU A 258 11.78 -8.07 -24.24
CA LEU A 258 11.92 -9.47 -24.67
C LEU A 258 13.38 -9.97 -24.58
N GLU A 259 14.34 -9.08 -24.75
CA GLU A 259 15.78 -9.37 -24.57
C GLU A 259 16.09 -9.68 -23.09
N ASP A 260 15.46 -8.95 -22.16
CA ASP A 260 15.55 -9.20 -20.71
C ASP A 260 15.03 -10.60 -20.32
N LEU A 261 14.10 -11.18 -21.09
CA LEU A 261 13.63 -12.56 -20.91
C LEU A 261 14.61 -13.62 -21.47
N SER A 262 15.74 -13.18 -22.02
CA SER A 262 16.75 -14.02 -22.66
C SER A 262 16.14 -14.89 -23.79
N LEU A 263 15.28 -14.29 -24.61
CA LEU A 263 14.70 -14.95 -25.77
C LEU A 263 15.65 -14.89 -26.97
N LYS A 264 15.52 -15.86 -27.88
CA LYS A 264 16.34 -15.90 -29.10
C LYS A 264 15.96 -14.73 -30.01
N LYS A 265 16.95 -14.01 -30.56
CA LYS A 265 16.75 -12.86 -31.46
C LYS A 265 15.72 -13.11 -32.57
N LYS A 266 15.78 -14.28 -33.23
CA LYS A 266 14.81 -14.66 -34.28
C LYS A 266 13.37 -14.67 -33.78
N LEU A 267 13.13 -15.16 -32.56
CA LEU A 267 11.80 -15.19 -31.96
C LEU A 267 11.34 -13.79 -31.57
N ILE A 268 12.24 -12.96 -31.04
CA ILE A 268 11.95 -11.56 -30.73
C ILE A 268 11.49 -10.82 -31.99
N ASP A 269 12.25 -10.94 -33.07
CA ASP A 269 11.91 -10.30 -34.35
C ASP A 269 10.57 -10.84 -34.91
N GLU A 270 10.25 -12.13 -34.72
CA GLU A 270 8.94 -12.71 -35.07
C GLU A 270 7.79 -12.11 -34.26
N ILE A 271 7.93 -12.01 -32.93
CA ILE A 271 6.89 -11.44 -32.04
C ILE A 271 6.64 -9.97 -32.40
N ILE A 272 7.71 -9.20 -32.60
CA ILE A 272 7.59 -7.76 -32.90
C ILE A 272 6.96 -7.52 -34.27
N SER A 273 7.40 -8.25 -35.31
CA SER A 273 6.89 -8.07 -36.68
C SER A 273 5.44 -8.52 -36.86
N ARG A 274 4.98 -9.51 -36.07
CA ARG A 274 3.62 -10.05 -36.13
C ARG A 274 2.72 -9.59 -34.99
N ARG A 275 3.10 -8.52 -34.27
CA ARG A 275 2.40 -8.09 -33.04
C ARG A 275 0.89 -7.93 -33.23
N GLU A 276 0.47 -7.22 -34.28
CA GLU A 276 -0.97 -7.01 -34.50
C GLU A 276 -1.75 -8.31 -34.75
N GLU A 277 -1.15 -9.25 -35.49
CA GLU A 277 -1.75 -10.57 -35.75
C GLU A 277 -1.85 -11.37 -34.44
N ILE A 278 -0.80 -11.33 -33.62
CA ILE A 278 -0.75 -11.96 -32.30
C ILE A 278 -1.84 -11.38 -31.40
N LEU A 279 -2.01 -10.06 -31.34
CA LEU A 279 -3.04 -9.42 -30.53
C LEU A 279 -4.46 -9.75 -31.00
N ARG A 280 -4.71 -9.76 -32.32
CA ARG A 280 -6.02 -10.16 -32.89
C ARG A 280 -6.37 -11.63 -32.65
N SER A 281 -5.39 -12.50 -32.39
CA SER A 281 -5.64 -13.93 -32.19
C SER A 281 -6.49 -14.26 -30.95
N TRP A 282 -6.56 -13.35 -29.98
CA TRP A 282 -7.44 -13.46 -28.81
C TRP A 282 -8.92 -13.28 -29.13
N GLU A 283 -9.32 -12.88 -30.35
CA GLU A 283 -10.72 -12.99 -30.79
C GLU A 283 -11.18 -14.45 -30.93
N LYS A 284 -10.26 -15.41 -30.87
CA LYS A 284 -10.52 -16.85 -30.97
C LYS A 284 -9.96 -17.61 -29.77
N GLU A 285 -8.70 -18.02 -29.86
CA GLU A 285 -8.07 -18.91 -28.86
C GLU A 285 -6.81 -18.29 -28.25
N GLY A 286 -6.39 -17.12 -28.70
CA GLY A 286 -5.14 -16.47 -28.29
C GLY A 286 -3.91 -16.96 -29.06
N PRO A 287 -2.72 -16.43 -28.74
CA PRO A 287 -1.52 -16.56 -29.57
C PRO A 287 -0.74 -17.86 -29.31
N TRP A 288 -1.26 -18.73 -28.44
CA TRP A 288 -0.52 -19.81 -27.81
C TRP A 288 0.15 -20.76 -28.81
N SER A 289 -0.55 -21.11 -29.89
CA SER A 289 -0.06 -21.95 -30.99
C SER A 289 0.48 -21.17 -32.19
N LEU A 290 0.27 -19.85 -32.23
CA LEU A 290 0.55 -18.99 -33.38
C LEU A 290 2.04 -18.63 -33.53
N ILE A 291 2.73 -18.47 -32.40
CA ILE A 291 4.13 -18.01 -32.35
C ILE A 291 5.06 -19.21 -32.53
N ARG A 292 5.65 -19.35 -33.72
CA ARG A 292 6.46 -20.53 -34.04
C ARG A 292 7.77 -20.49 -33.26
N GLY A 293 8.15 -21.62 -32.67
CA GLY A 293 9.37 -21.71 -31.87
C GLY A 293 9.25 -21.15 -30.44
N ALA A 294 8.08 -20.64 -30.04
CA ALA A 294 7.75 -20.40 -28.64
C ALA A 294 7.22 -21.69 -27.98
N GLY A 295 8.10 -22.40 -27.27
CA GLY A 295 7.73 -23.57 -26.48
C GLY A 295 7.13 -23.20 -25.13
N VAL A 296 6.79 -24.21 -24.33
CA VAL A 296 6.22 -24.06 -22.98
C VAL A 296 7.12 -23.20 -22.09
N GLU A 297 8.42 -23.44 -22.09
CA GLU A 297 9.38 -22.67 -21.27
C GLU A 297 9.52 -21.20 -21.73
N THR A 298 9.37 -20.95 -23.02
CA THR A 298 9.31 -19.57 -23.55
C THR A 298 8.06 -18.88 -23.05
N TRP A 299 6.90 -19.53 -23.17
CA TRP A 299 5.64 -18.98 -22.70
C TRP A 299 5.61 -18.78 -21.19
N LYS A 300 6.20 -19.67 -20.38
CA LYS A 300 6.35 -19.46 -18.94
C LYS A 300 7.10 -18.18 -18.61
N LYS A 301 8.13 -17.82 -19.37
CA LYS A 301 8.86 -16.55 -19.18
C LYS A 301 8.00 -15.33 -19.50
N ILE A 302 7.27 -15.37 -20.61
CA ILE A 302 6.35 -14.29 -21.03
C ILE A 302 5.21 -14.15 -20.02
N ILE A 303 4.58 -15.27 -19.65
CA ILE A 303 3.51 -15.33 -18.65
C ILE A 303 4.02 -14.91 -17.28
N GLY A 304 5.28 -15.15 -16.94
CA GLY A 304 5.89 -14.62 -15.72
C GLY A 304 5.74 -13.10 -15.61
N LYS A 305 5.92 -12.37 -16.73
CA LYS A 305 5.67 -10.91 -16.77
C LYS A 305 4.20 -10.54 -16.65
N ALA A 306 3.31 -11.35 -17.22
CA ALA A 306 1.88 -11.20 -17.02
C ALA A 306 1.47 -11.42 -15.55
N ILE A 307 2.03 -12.42 -14.88
CA ILE A 307 1.76 -12.70 -13.47
C ILE A 307 2.29 -11.55 -12.60
N GLU A 308 3.52 -11.09 -12.84
CA GLU A 308 4.11 -9.95 -12.14
C GLU A 308 3.20 -8.71 -12.25
N SER A 309 2.70 -8.36 -13.45
CA SER A 309 1.89 -7.16 -13.64
C SER A 309 0.47 -7.28 -13.05
N GLN A 310 -0.13 -8.47 -13.11
CA GLN A 310 -1.50 -8.74 -12.68
C GLN A 310 -1.60 -9.09 -11.19
N SER A 311 -0.50 -9.46 -10.54
CA SER A 311 -0.44 -9.63 -9.08
C SER A 311 -0.68 -8.31 -8.36
N ALA A 312 -1.20 -8.36 -7.12
CA ALA A 312 -1.28 -7.18 -6.26
C ALA A 312 -0.11 -7.15 -5.27
N ILE A 313 0.58 -6.00 -5.20
CA ILE A 313 1.69 -5.78 -4.28
C ILE A 313 1.14 -5.39 -2.90
N ILE A 314 1.24 -6.33 -1.95
CA ILE A 314 0.77 -6.17 -0.57
C ILE A 314 1.90 -6.44 0.44
N ASP A 315 1.79 -5.88 1.65
CA ASP A 315 2.58 -6.33 2.79
C ASP A 315 2.05 -7.68 3.29
N THR A 316 2.79 -8.73 2.94
CA THR A 316 2.43 -10.12 3.26
C THR A 316 2.41 -10.42 4.75
N VAL A 317 3.24 -9.74 5.56
CA VAL A 317 3.34 -9.98 7.00
C VAL A 317 2.12 -9.39 7.72
N VAL A 318 1.58 -8.29 7.21
CA VAL A 318 0.36 -7.70 7.74
C VAL A 318 -0.81 -8.67 7.64
N THR A 319 -0.94 -9.33 6.48
CA THR A 319 -2.10 -10.18 6.16
C THR A 319 -2.09 -11.48 6.95
N THR A 320 -0.92 -12.05 7.21
CA THR A 320 -0.76 -13.32 7.92
C THR A 320 -0.82 -13.18 9.44
N ASP A 321 -0.66 -11.98 9.98
CA ASP A 321 -0.70 -11.69 11.42
C ASP A 321 -2.14 -11.61 11.96
N ILE A 322 -2.56 -12.67 12.65
CA ILE A 322 -3.90 -12.78 13.24
C ILE A 322 -4.13 -11.90 14.48
N HIS A 323 -3.12 -11.17 14.95
CA HIS A 323 -3.19 -10.26 16.10
C HIS A 323 -2.88 -8.81 15.72
N ARG A 324 -2.80 -8.50 14.42
CA ARG A 324 -2.35 -7.20 13.90
C ARG A 324 -3.15 -6.03 14.49
N LEU A 325 -2.44 -4.97 14.88
CA LEU A 325 -3.05 -3.67 15.13
C LEU A 325 -3.19 -2.88 13.83
N ILE A 326 -4.39 -2.38 13.59
CA ILE A 326 -4.79 -1.66 12.39
C ILE A 326 -5.26 -0.26 12.76
N ARG A 327 -4.92 0.74 11.94
CA ARG A 327 -5.13 2.15 12.33
C ARG A 327 -6.63 2.46 12.45
N LEU A 328 -7.00 3.23 13.47
CA LEU A 328 -8.39 3.61 13.74
C LEU A 328 -8.88 4.67 12.72
N PRO A 329 -10.03 4.47 12.05
CA PRO A 329 -10.55 5.45 11.08
C PRO A 329 -10.77 6.85 11.66
N TYR A 330 -10.54 7.86 10.82
CA TYR A 330 -10.64 9.29 11.13
C TYR A 330 -9.75 9.75 12.29
N THR A 331 -8.66 9.04 12.54
CA THR A 331 -7.59 9.50 13.44
C THR A 331 -6.41 10.05 12.64
N LEU A 332 -5.65 10.96 13.26
CA LEU A 332 -4.50 11.60 12.65
C LEU A 332 -3.30 10.64 12.59
N HIS A 333 -2.51 10.77 11.54
CA HIS A 333 -1.26 10.07 11.38
C HIS A 333 -0.08 10.97 11.81
N GLY A 334 0.61 10.63 12.88
CA GLY A 334 1.68 11.45 13.47
C GLY A 334 2.84 11.84 12.55
N LYS A 335 3.05 11.15 11.42
CA LYS A 335 4.07 11.49 10.41
C LYS A 335 3.61 12.44 9.29
N THR A 336 2.33 12.81 9.24
CA THR A 336 1.78 13.68 8.18
C THR A 336 0.75 14.68 8.68
N GLY A 337 0.10 14.42 9.80
CA GLY A 337 -1.08 15.17 10.23
C GLY A 337 -2.33 14.90 9.38
N TRP A 338 -2.29 13.90 8.48
CA TRP A 338 -3.44 13.51 7.67
C TRP A 338 -4.32 12.46 8.36
N LEU A 339 -5.58 12.40 7.95
CA LEU A 339 -6.55 11.44 8.45
C LEU A 339 -6.39 10.06 7.80
N LYS A 340 -6.57 9.01 8.61
CA LYS A 340 -7.01 7.72 8.06
C LYS A 340 -8.43 7.88 7.53
N THR A 341 -8.60 7.83 6.22
CA THR A 341 -9.86 8.22 5.57
C THR A 341 -10.50 6.98 4.94
N PRO A 342 -11.63 6.49 5.48
CA PRO A 342 -12.44 5.46 4.82
C PRO A 342 -12.93 5.91 3.45
N ILE A 343 -13.01 4.97 2.52
CA ILE A 343 -13.40 5.18 1.13
C ILE A 343 -14.41 4.07 0.79
N PRO A 344 -15.59 4.38 0.22
CA PRO A 344 -16.42 3.36 -0.41
C PRO A 344 -15.61 2.64 -1.48
N ALA A 345 -15.64 1.30 -1.52
CA ALA A 345 -14.80 0.52 -2.43
C ALA A 345 -15.02 0.92 -3.90
N GLU A 346 -16.25 1.25 -4.27
CA GLU A 346 -16.64 1.67 -5.62
C GLU A 346 -16.12 3.06 -6.00
N LYS A 347 -15.66 3.85 -5.03
CA LYS A 347 -15.19 5.23 -5.22
C LYS A 347 -13.69 5.39 -5.07
N ILE A 348 -12.95 4.28 -4.98
CA ILE A 348 -11.50 4.35 -4.79
C ILE A 348 -10.80 5.06 -5.96
N GLU A 349 -11.26 4.87 -7.20
CA GLU A 349 -10.63 5.48 -8.38
C GLU A 349 -10.64 7.01 -8.32
N GLU A 350 -11.78 7.59 -7.91
CA GLU A 350 -12.00 9.03 -7.80
C GLU A 350 -11.32 9.67 -6.57
N PHE A 351 -10.79 8.86 -5.65
CA PHE A 351 -10.26 9.35 -4.39
C PHE A 351 -8.90 10.03 -4.56
N ASP A 352 -8.82 11.32 -4.23
CA ASP A 352 -7.57 12.06 -4.08
C ASP A 352 -7.15 12.12 -2.59
N PRO A 353 -6.09 11.39 -2.16
CA PRO A 353 -5.60 11.43 -0.78
C PRO A 353 -5.03 12.79 -0.38
N LEU A 354 -4.44 13.55 -1.31
CA LEU A 354 -3.77 14.82 -1.01
C LEU A 354 -4.77 15.95 -0.73
N SER A 355 -6.03 15.75 -1.10
CA SER A 355 -7.14 16.67 -0.80
C SER A 355 -8.06 16.11 0.30
N SER A 356 -8.46 14.85 0.19
CA SER A 356 -9.49 14.25 1.04
C SER A 356 -9.00 13.96 2.47
N ALA A 357 -7.71 13.74 2.67
CA ALA A 357 -7.14 13.37 3.97
C ALA A 357 -6.73 14.58 4.83
N ILE A 358 -6.92 15.82 4.35
CA ILE A 358 -6.53 17.04 5.07
C ILE A 358 -7.43 17.25 6.29
N ALA A 359 -6.80 17.22 7.47
CA ALA A 359 -7.47 17.51 8.74
C ALA A 359 -7.60 19.01 9.03
N PHE A 360 -6.53 19.77 8.75
CA PHE A 360 -6.39 21.18 9.17
C PHE A 360 -6.75 22.13 8.02
N LYS A 361 -8.05 22.42 7.85
CA LYS A 361 -8.56 23.18 6.68
C LYS A 361 -8.43 24.71 6.78
N ARG A 362 -8.01 25.25 7.92
CA ARG A 362 -7.96 26.70 8.19
C ARG A 362 -6.74 27.04 9.04
N GLY A 363 -6.36 28.31 9.00
CA GLY A 363 -5.24 28.85 9.76
C GLY A 363 -3.92 28.73 9.00
N GLU A 364 -2.91 29.41 9.53
CA GLU A 364 -1.57 29.51 8.96
C GLU A 364 -0.54 29.36 10.08
N ALA A 365 0.67 28.99 9.71
CA ALA A 365 1.79 28.94 10.64
C ALA A 365 3.08 29.33 9.93
N THR A 366 3.87 30.16 10.61
CA THR A 366 5.22 30.50 10.17
C THR A 366 6.22 29.46 10.68
N ILE A 367 6.95 28.83 9.76
CA ILE A 367 7.93 27.79 10.05
C ILE A 367 9.24 28.05 9.32
N TYR A 368 10.32 27.45 9.83
CA TYR A 368 11.63 27.42 9.17
C TYR A 368 11.83 26.04 8.56
N VAL A 369 11.85 25.96 7.24
CA VAL A 369 11.99 24.70 6.51
C VAL A 369 13.47 24.46 6.21
N GLU A 370 14.02 23.35 6.70
CA GLU A 370 15.42 22.97 6.46
C GLU A 370 15.60 22.52 5.00
N GLU A 371 14.83 21.52 4.59
CA GLU A 371 14.80 21.01 3.23
C GLU A 371 13.49 20.25 2.99
N ALA A 372 12.77 20.59 1.93
CA ALA A 372 11.61 19.87 1.46
C ALA A 372 11.56 19.90 -0.09
N PRO A 373 11.24 18.77 -0.76
CA PRO A 373 10.96 18.78 -2.19
C PRO A 373 9.66 19.57 -2.47
N GLU A 374 9.32 19.74 -3.73
CA GLU A 374 7.98 20.21 -4.10
C GLU A 374 6.92 19.20 -3.66
N PHE A 375 5.78 19.68 -3.15
CA PHE A 375 4.69 18.84 -2.66
C PHE A 375 3.33 19.51 -2.78
N ARG A 376 2.29 18.70 -3.01
CA ARG A 376 0.90 19.15 -3.12
C ARG A 376 0.11 18.89 -1.84
N ILE A 377 -0.67 19.88 -1.41
CA ILE A 377 -1.66 19.77 -0.33
C ILE A 377 -2.94 20.41 -0.85
N GLY A 378 -3.98 19.61 -1.08
CA GLY A 378 -5.19 20.07 -1.74
C GLY A 378 -4.92 20.42 -3.20
N GLU A 379 -5.42 21.57 -3.63
CA GLU A 379 -5.21 22.09 -4.99
C GLU A 379 -3.90 22.90 -5.12
N GLU A 380 -3.18 23.11 -4.02
CA GLU A 380 -1.99 23.98 -3.99
C GLU A 380 -0.69 23.17 -3.94
N THR A 381 0.31 23.67 -4.67
CA THR A 381 1.68 23.12 -4.70
C THR A 381 2.64 24.07 -3.98
N PHE A 382 3.45 23.52 -3.09
CA PHE A 382 4.38 24.25 -2.25
C PHE A 382 5.82 23.78 -2.49
N GLY A 383 6.78 24.64 -2.16
CA GLY A 383 8.20 24.37 -2.31
C GLY A 383 8.69 24.42 -3.76
N PRO A 384 9.85 23.82 -4.07
CA PRO A 384 10.78 23.23 -3.11
C PRO A 384 11.33 24.29 -2.14
N TYR A 385 11.61 23.90 -0.91
CA TYR A 385 12.15 24.80 0.13
C TYR A 385 13.52 24.36 0.60
N LYS A 386 14.37 25.34 0.93
CA LYS A 386 15.68 25.10 1.53
C LYS A 386 16.09 26.27 2.41
N ASN A 387 16.33 25.99 3.70
CA ASN A 387 16.80 26.94 4.71
C ASN A 387 16.04 28.29 4.71
N ILE A 388 14.70 28.23 4.64
CA ILE A 388 13.85 29.41 4.48
C ILE A 388 12.78 29.50 5.58
N LYS A 389 12.54 30.72 6.09
CA LYS A 389 11.37 31.04 6.92
C LYS A 389 10.21 31.37 5.99
N VAL A 390 9.09 30.66 6.13
CA VAL A 390 7.92 30.78 5.27
C VAL A 390 6.64 30.65 6.10
N GLU A 391 5.63 31.45 5.78
CA GLU A 391 4.27 31.31 6.30
C GLU A 391 3.48 30.43 5.34
N LEU A 392 2.84 29.39 5.87
CA LEU A 392 2.09 28.41 5.08
C LEU A 392 0.71 28.15 5.69
N PRO A 393 -0.27 27.70 4.89
CA PRO A 393 -1.48 27.10 5.40
C PRO A 393 -1.17 26.01 6.43
N LEU A 394 -1.98 25.92 7.48
CA LEU A 394 -1.69 25.07 8.63
C LEU A 394 -1.53 23.58 8.24
N ALA A 395 -2.28 23.10 7.25
CA ALA A 395 -2.11 21.75 6.70
C ALA A 395 -0.70 21.49 6.18
N ALA A 396 -0.16 22.41 5.37
CA ALA A 396 1.18 22.28 4.80
C ALA A 396 2.26 22.44 5.89
N ALA A 397 2.07 23.39 6.82
CA ALA A 397 3.00 23.57 7.93
C ALA A 397 3.06 22.33 8.85
N ILE A 398 1.91 21.79 9.27
CA ILE A 398 1.84 20.58 10.10
C ILE A 398 2.43 19.37 9.38
N PHE A 399 2.16 19.22 8.07
CA PHE A 399 2.77 18.17 7.28
C PHE A 399 4.32 18.24 7.34
N LEU A 400 4.91 19.41 7.06
CA LEU A 400 6.36 19.60 7.12
C LEU A 400 6.95 19.37 8.53
N LEU A 401 6.25 19.82 9.57
CA LEU A 401 6.64 19.60 10.96
C LEU A 401 6.58 18.11 11.34
N CYS A 402 5.52 17.39 10.95
CA CYS A 402 5.38 15.95 11.17
C CYS A 402 6.37 15.10 10.37
N LYS A 403 6.91 15.64 9.27
CA LYS A 403 7.98 15.03 8.47
C LYS A 403 9.38 15.33 9.00
N ASP A 404 9.49 16.04 10.13
CA ASP A 404 10.75 16.54 10.68
C ASP A 404 11.57 17.36 9.66
N ALA A 405 10.89 18.01 8.70
CA ALA A 405 11.50 18.80 7.64
C ALA A 405 11.57 20.30 7.96
N ALA A 406 10.88 20.73 9.02
CA ALA A 406 10.79 22.12 9.43
C ALA A 406 10.78 22.29 10.95
N LYS A 407 10.95 23.53 11.41
CA LYS A 407 10.87 23.94 12.81
C LYS A 407 9.89 25.10 12.98
N VAL A 408 9.14 25.11 14.08
CA VAL A 408 8.30 26.27 14.43
C VAL A 408 9.20 27.45 14.74
N VAL A 409 8.89 28.61 14.16
CA VAL A 409 9.57 29.87 14.47
C VAL A 409 8.71 30.64 15.45
N ASP A 410 9.33 31.22 16.46
CA ASP A 410 8.64 32.12 17.40
C ASP A 410 8.14 33.40 16.71
#